data_AF-A0A8S4DMJ3-F1
#
_entry.id   AF-A0A8S4DMJ3-F1
#
_cell.length_a   1.000
_cell.length_b   1.000
_cell.length_c   1.000
_cell.angle_alpha   90.00
_cell.angle_beta   90.00
_cell.angle_gamma   90.00
#
_symmetry.space_group_name_H-M   'P 1'
#
loop_
_entity.id
_entity.type
_entity.pdbx_description
1 polymer ?
#
loop_
_entity_poly.entity_id
_entity_poly.type
_entity_poly.pdbx_seq_one_letter_code
_entity_poly.pdbx_strand_id
1 'polypeptide(L)'
;MSGKDRLAIFPSRGAQMLIKARLAGAQKGHGLLKKKADALQVRFRMILGKIIETKTLMGEVMKEAAFSLAEAKFTTGDFNQVVLQNVTKAQIKIRSKKDNVAGNLHSKRAYVNINI
;
A
#
# COMPACT_ATOMS: atom_id res chain seq x y z
N MET A 1 -8.74 32.76 27.50
CA MET A 1 -8.63 31.30 27.73
C MET A 1 -10.04 30.75 27.82
N SER A 2 -10.48 30.05 26.77
CA SER A 2 -11.90 29.80 26.47
C SER A 2 -12.45 28.69 27.35
N GLY A 3 -13.72 28.78 27.78
CA GLY A 3 -14.39 27.76 28.60
C GLY A 3 -14.46 26.35 27.97
N LYS A 4 -14.00 26.20 26.73
CA LYS A 4 -13.85 24.92 26.01
C LYS A 4 -12.60 24.12 26.40
N ASP A 5 -11.65 24.72 27.13
CA ASP A 5 -10.40 24.05 27.55
C ASP A 5 -10.56 23.20 28.82
N ARG A 6 -11.78 23.12 29.37
CA ARG A 6 -12.07 22.45 30.64
C ARG A 6 -13.18 21.43 30.47
N LEU A 7 -13.03 20.28 31.14
CA LEU A 7 -14.08 19.27 31.18
C LEU A 7 -15.20 19.74 32.11
N ALA A 8 -16.45 19.60 31.68
CA ALA A 8 -17.63 19.91 32.49
C ALA A 8 -17.85 18.82 33.56
N ILE A 9 -17.10 18.89 34.67
CA ILE A 9 -17.14 17.89 35.74
C ILE A 9 -17.23 18.62 37.09
N PHE A 10 -18.09 18.12 37.97
CA PHE A 10 -18.19 18.66 39.32
C PHE A 10 -16.91 18.37 40.12
N PRO A 11 -16.32 19.35 40.80
CA PRO A 11 -15.04 19.18 41.49
C PRO A 11 -15.22 18.32 42.76
N SER A 12 -14.95 17.01 42.63
CA SER A 12 -14.91 16.07 43.76
C SER A 12 -13.63 15.23 43.74
N ARG A 13 -13.30 14.59 44.87
CA ARG A 13 -12.12 13.71 44.98
C ARG A 13 -12.19 12.51 44.03
N GLY A 14 -13.37 11.91 43.87
CA GLY A 14 -13.59 10.84 42.89
C GLY A 14 -13.41 11.31 41.45
N ALA A 15 -13.93 12.51 41.14
CA ALA A 15 -13.72 13.17 39.85
C ALA A 15 -12.23 13.39 39.55
N GLN A 16 -11.45 13.85 40.54
CA GLN A 16 -10.00 14.05 40.38
C GLN A 16 -9.25 12.74 40.08
N MET A 17 -9.59 11.64 40.76
CA MET A 17 -8.98 10.33 40.49
C MET A 17 -9.29 9.84 39.07
N LEU A 18 -10.54 9.98 38.62
CA LEU A 18 -10.95 9.60 37.27
C LEU A 18 -10.20 10.39 36.20
N ILE A 19 -10.06 11.71 36.38
CA ILE A 19 -9.32 12.55 35.43
C ILE A 19 -7.83 12.20 35.39
N LYS A 20 -7.20 11.92 36.53
CA LYS A 20 -5.79 11.47 36.56
C LYS A 20 -5.61 10.14 35.82
N ALA A 21 -6.51 9.18 36.03
CA ALA A 21 -6.47 7.90 35.31
C ALA A 21 -6.67 8.10 33.80
N ARG A 22 -7.63 8.95 33.40
CA ARG A 22 -7.87 9.30 31.99
C ARG A 22 -6.67 9.98 31.35
N LEU A 23 -6.01 10.90 32.06
CA LEU A 23 -4.80 11.58 31.59
C LEU A 23 -3.65 10.59 31.35
N ALA A 24 -3.39 9.69 32.32
CA ALA A 24 -2.35 8.67 32.17
C ALA A 24 -2.65 7.72 30.99
N GLY A 25 -3.92 7.31 30.82
CA GLY A 25 -4.36 6.52 29.67
C GLY A 25 -4.17 7.24 28.34
N ALA A 26 -4.50 8.54 28.26
CA ALA A 26 -4.33 9.36 27.08
C ALA A 26 -2.84 9.56 26.73
N GLN A 27 -1.98 9.81 27.71
CA GLN A 27 -0.53 9.91 27.52
C GLN A 27 0.05 8.62 26.95
N LYS A 28 -0.33 7.47 27.52
CA LYS A 28 0.10 6.15 27.01
C LYS A 28 -0.46 5.88 25.60
N GLY A 29 -1.74 6.15 25.37
CA GLY A 29 -2.40 5.98 24.07
C GLY A 29 -1.76 6.82 22.98
N HIS A 30 -1.42 8.08 23.27
CA HIS A 30 -0.70 8.95 22.34
C HIS A 30 0.66 8.36 21.96
N GLY A 31 1.44 7.89 22.95
CA GLY A 31 2.73 7.23 22.70
C GLY A 31 2.62 5.99 21.82
N LEU A 32 1.57 5.17 22.02
CA LEU A 32 1.29 3.99 21.19
C LEU A 32 0.94 4.37 19.75
N LEU A 33 0.08 5.39 19.57
CA LEU A 33 -0.29 5.88 18.24
C LEU A 33 0.89 6.50 17.51
N LYS A 34 1.76 7.23 18.21
CA LYS A 34 2.99 7.78 17.63
C LYS A 34 3.92 6.67 17.13
N LYS A 35 4.16 5.62 17.94
CA LYS A 35 4.94 4.45 17.52
C LYS A 35 4.34 3.75 16.29
N LYS A 36 3.01 3.61 16.23
CA LYS A 36 2.31 3.05 15.05
C LYS A 36 2.54 3.94 13.82
N ALA A 37 2.38 5.25 13.95
CA ALA A 37 2.60 6.21 12.86
C ALA A 37 4.04 6.15 12.33
N ASP A 38 5.03 6.08 13.22
CA ASP A 38 6.45 5.99 12.84
C ASP A 38 6.74 4.67 12.09
N ALA A 39 6.21 3.54 12.57
CA ALA A 39 6.35 2.26 11.87
C ALA A 39 5.71 2.28 10.46
N LEU A 40 4.54 2.90 10.33
CA LEU A 40 3.88 3.09 9.03
C LEU A 40 4.71 4.00 8.11
N GLN A 41 5.28 5.09 8.64
CA GLN A 41 6.08 6.02 7.85
C GLN A 41 7.38 5.38 7.35
N VAL A 42 8.03 4.56 8.18
CA VAL A 42 9.20 3.77 7.77
C VAL A 42 8.82 2.82 6.62
N ARG A 43 7.72 2.05 6.76
CA ARG A 43 7.26 1.14 5.71
C ARG A 43 6.88 1.88 4.43
N PHE A 44 6.26 3.05 4.54
CA PHE A 44 5.95 3.89 3.39
C PHE A 44 7.21 4.33 2.64
N ARG A 45 8.24 4.81 3.35
CA ARG A 45 9.52 5.20 2.73
C ARG A 45 10.21 4.02 2.06
N MET A 46 10.22 2.84 2.70
CA MET A 46 10.76 1.62 2.09
C MET A 46 10.02 1.24 0.80
N ILE A 47 8.69 1.33 0.79
CA ILE A 47 7.88 1.03 -0.40
C ILE A 47 8.16 2.07 -1.49
N LEU A 48 8.28 3.36 -1.13
CA LEU A 48 8.57 4.41 -2.10
C LEU A 48 9.92 4.20 -2.79
N GLY A 49 10.97 3.83 -2.03
CA GLY A 49 12.27 3.48 -2.61
C GLY A 49 12.17 2.34 -3.61
N LYS A 50 11.50 1.25 -3.22
CA LYS A 50 11.25 0.10 -4.12
C LYS A 50 10.46 0.47 -5.37
N ILE A 51 9.47 1.37 -5.26
CA ILE A 51 8.69 1.83 -6.41
C ILE A 51 9.58 2.58 -7.40
N ILE A 52 10.49 3.43 -6.92
CA ILE A 52 11.40 4.19 -7.78
C ILE A 52 12.35 3.22 -8.51
N GLU A 53 13.01 2.32 -7.78
CA GLU A 53 13.90 1.29 -8.35
C GLU A 53 13.18 0.40 -9.38
N THR A 54 11.97 -0.04 -9.05
CA THR A 54 11.19 -0.90 -9.96
C THR A 54 10.73 -0.12 -11.19
N LYS A 55 10.40 1.17 -11.05
CA LYS A 55 9.97 2.01 -12.17
C LYS A 55 11.11 2.26 -13.15
N THR A 56 12.34 2.46 -12.66
CA THR A 56 13.52 2.60 -13.53
C THR A 56 13.81 1.29 -14.27
N LEU A 57 13.82 0.16 -13.56
CA LEU A 57 13.98 -1.17 -14.16
C LEU A 57 12.90 -1.46 -15.21
N MET A 58 11.65 -1.10 -14.92
CA MET A 58 10.53 -1.28 -15.85
C MET A 58 10.75 -0.51 -17.16
N GLY A 59 11.39 0.66 -17.11
CA GLY A 59 11.74 1.42 -18.32
C GLY A 59 12.72 0.67 -19.22
N GLU A 60 13.74 0.03 -18.63
CA GLU A 60 14.72 -0.78 -19.36
C GLU A 60 14.07 -2.04 -19.97
N VAL A 61 13.31 -2.79 -19.17
CA VAL A 61 12.59 -3.99 -19.63
C VAL A 61 11.60 -3.66 -20.74
N MET A 62 10.90 -2.53 -20.65
CA MET A 62 9.94 -2.12 -21.67
C MET A 62 10.63 -1.65 -22.96
N LYS A 63 11.84 -1.08 -22.86
CA LYS A 63 12.66 -0.75 -24.03
C LYS A 63 13.13 -2.02 -24.75
N GLU A 64 13.60 -3.01 -24.01
CA GLU A 64 13.99 -4.32 -24.56
C GLU A 64 12.79 -5.01 -25.22
N ALA A 65 11.64 -5.07 -24.54
CA ALA A 65 10.42 -5.65 -25.10
C ALA A 65 9.94 -4.96 -26.38
N ALA A 66 10.06 -3.63 -26.47
CA ALA A 66 9.75 -2.87 -27.68
C ALA A 66 10.71 -3.20 -28.82
N PHE A 67 11.99 -3.43 -28.51
CA PHE A 67 12.98 -3.85 -29.51
C PHE A 67 12.71 -5.28 -30.01
N SER A 68 12.44 -6.23 -29.12
CA SER A 68 12.04 -7.60 -29.51
C SER A 68 10.76 -7.61 -30.35
N LEU A 69 9.80 -6.71 -30.06
CA LEU A 69 8.60 -6.55 -30.88
C LEU A 69 8.94 -6.04 -32.29
N ALA A 70 9.92 -5.15 -32.42
CA ALA A 70 10.38 -4.65 -33.72
C ALA A 70 11.09 -5.75 -34.53
N GLU A 71 11.93 -6.58 -33.90
CA GLU A 71 12.58 -7.74 -34.53
C GLU A 71 11.55 -8.75 -35.04
N ALA A 72 10.54 -9.06 -34.23
CA ALA A 72 9.43 -9.93 -34.64
C ALA A 72 8.67 -9.35 -35.84
N LYS A 73 8.39 -8.04 -35.84
CA LYS A 73 7.72 -7.37 -36.97
C LYS A 73 8.59 -7.33 -38.23
N PHE A 74 9.90 -7.18 -38.08
CA PHE A 74 10.83 -7.18 -39.20
C PHE A 74 10.88 -8.54 -39.90
N THR A 75 10.87 -9.63 -39.13
CA THR A 75 10.95 -11.00 -39.66
C THR A 75 9.62 -11.53 -40.20
N THR A 76 8.50 -11.23 -39.54
CA THR A 76 7.19 -11.84 -39.84
C THR A 76 6.19 -10.88 -40.48
N GLY A 77 6.50 -9.58 -40.58
CA GLY A 77 5.56 -8.55 -40.98
C GLY A 77 4.59 -8.14 -39.86
N ASP A 78 3.43 -7.57 -40.21
CA ASP A 78 2.44 -7.16 -39.22
C ASP A 78 1.54 -8.33 -38.79
N PHE A 79 1.70 -8.78 -37.54
CA PHE A 79 0.90 -9.84 -36.93
C PHE A 79 -0.10 -9.34 -35.88
N ASN A 80 -0.28 -8.02 -35.73
CA ASN A 80 -1.14 -7.46 -34.69
C ASN A 80 -2.60 -7.93 -34.84
N GLN A 81 -3.14 -7.93 -36.07
CA GLN A 81 -4.52 -8.37 -36.30
C GLN A 81 -4.73 -9.85 -35.95
N VAL A 82 -3.77 -10.71 -36.32
CA VAL A 82 -3.83 -12.15 -36.03
C VAL A 82 -3.81 -12.41 -34.52
N VAL A 83 -2.95 -11.71 -33.77
CA VAL A 83 -2.89 -11.84 -32.32
C VAL A 83 -4.20 -11.38 -31.67
N LEU A 84 -4.74 -10.23 -32.09
CA LEU A 84 -5.97 -9.68 -31.52
C LEU A 84 -7.21 -10.54 -31.81
N GLN A 85 -7.26 -11.18 -32.98
CA GLN A 85 -8.37 -12.07 -33.36
C GLN A 85 -8.34 -13.41 -32.61
N ASN A 86 -7.15 -13.89 -32.22
CA ASN A 86 -6.98 -15.19 -31.57
C ASN A 86 -6.97 -15.12 -30.02
N VAL A 87 -7.52 -14.06 -29.41
CA VAL A 87 -7.64 -13.95 -27.95
C VAL A 87 -8.93 -14.63 -27.46
N THR A 88 -8.81 -15.64 -26.60
CA THR A 88 -9.97 -16.35 -26.03
C THR A 88 -10.07 -16.21 -24.51
N LYS A 89 -9.06 -16.69 -23.78
CA LYS A 89 -9.00 -16.63 -22.31
C LYS A 89 -7.68 -16.04 -21.87
N ALA A 90 -7.72 -15.28 -20.77
CA ALA A 90 -6.50 -14.76 -20.16
C ALA A 90 -5.67 -15.91 -19.56
N GLN A 91 -4.42 -16.03 -20.02
CA GLN A 91 -3.44 -16.97 -19.48
C GLN A 91 -2.97 -16.55 -18.07
N ILE A 92 -2.82 -15.24 -17.84
CA ILE A 92 -2.37 -14.69 -16.56
C ILE A 92 -3.52 -13.91 -15.92
N LYS A 93 -3.84 -14.21 -14.66
CA LYS A 93 -4.82 -13.47 -13.86
C LYS A 93 -4.18 -12.92 -12.58
N ILE A 94 -4.84 -11.94 -11.99
CA ILE A 94 -4.41 -11.32 -10.74
C ILE A 94 -5.44 -11.61 -9.64
N ARG A 95 -4.97 -11.98 -8.46
CA ARG A 95 -5.81 -12.08 -7.24
C ARG A 95 -5.35 -11.06 -6.20
N SER A 96 -6.32 -10.54 -5.45
CA SER A 96 -6.05 -9.66 -4.31
C SER A 96 -5.76 -10.49 -3.06
N LYS A 97 -4.68 -10.15 -2.36
CA LYS A 97 -4.27 -10.71 -1.06
C LYS A 97 -4.15 -9.57 -0.05
N LYS A 98 -4.58 -9.78 1.19
CA LYS A 98 -4.41 -8.80 2.25
C LYS A 98 -3.08 -9.02 2.97
N ASP A 99 -2.37 -7.95 3.24
CA ASP A 99 -1.14 -7.91 4.04
C ASP A 99 -1.34 -6.97 5.22
N ASN A 100 -0.77 -7.31 6.39
CA ASN A 100 -0.93 -6.52 7.61
C ASN A 100 0.36 -5.77 7.93
N VAL A 101 0.27 -4.45 8.01
CA VAL A 101 1.37 -3.58 8.44
C VAL A 101 0.92 -2.76 9.63
N ALA A 102 1.52 -3.03 10.80
CA ALA A 102 1.24 -2.32 12.05
C ALA A 102 -0.27 -2.26 12.42
N GLY A 103 -1.01 -3.33 12.14
CA GLY A 103 -2.44 -3.42 12.39
C GLY A 103 -3.32 -2.76 11.32
N ASN A 104 -2.74 -2.31 10.19
CA ASN A 104 -3.49 -1.85 9.03
C ASN A 104 -3.42 -2.90 7.91
N LEU A 105 -4.57 -3.28 7.37
CA LEU A 105 -4.67 -4.20 6.25
C LEU A 105 -4.55 -3.44 4.92
N HIS A 106 -3.57 -3.80 4.10
CA HIS A 106 -3.40 -3.29 2.74
C HIS A 106 -3.53 -4.43 1.72
N SER A 107 -4.14 -4.14 0.57
CA SER A 107 -4.35 -5.12 -0.49
C SER A 107 -3.15 -5.16 -1.45
N LYS A 108 -2.51 -6.31 -1.57
CA LYS A 108 -1.49 -6.64 -2.58
C LYS A 108 -2.10 -7.46 -3.71
N ARG A 109 -1.57 -7.29 -4.92
CA ARG A 109 -1.91 -8.10 -6.09
C ARG A 109 -0.89 -9.24 -6.21
N ALA A 110 -1.37 -10.46 -6.46
CA ALA A 110 -0.54 -11.63 -6.73
C ALA A 110 -0.90 -12.21 -8.10
N TYR A 111 0.11 -12.50 -8.92
CA TYR A 111 -0.08 -13.16 -10.21
C TYR A 111 -0.43 -14.63 -10.01
N VAL A 112 -1.38 -15.12 -10.79
CA VAL A 112 -1.78 -16.53 -10.85
C VAL A 112 -1.70 -16.94 -12.31
N ASN A 113 -0.76 -17.82 -12.62
CA ASN A 113 -0.69 -18.46 -13.93
C ASN A 113 -1.77 -19.54 -13.99
N ILE A 114 -2.61 -19.49 -15.01
CA ILE A 114 -3.56 -20.54 -15.31
C ILE A 114 -2.86 -21.41 -16.36
N ASN A 115 -2.08 -22.38 -15.90
CA ASN A 115 -1.72 -23.49 -16.76
C ASN A 115 -3.03 -24.19 -17.16
N ILE A 116 -3.29 -24.24 -18.46
CA ILE A 116 -4.18 -25.24 -19.05
C ILE A 116 -3.32 -26.48 -19.26
#